data_AF-A0A7V2GYA8-F1
#
_entry.id   AF-A0A7V2GYA8-F1
#
_cell.length_a   1.000
_cell.length_b   1.000
_cell.length_c   1.000
_cell.angle_alpha   90.00
_cell.angle_beta   90.00
_cell.angle_gamma   90.00
#
_symmetry.space_group_name_H-M   'P 1'
#
loop_
_entity.id
_entity.type
_entity.pdbx_description
1 polymer ?
#
loop_
_entity_poly.entity_id
_entity_poly.type
_entity_poly.pdbx_seq_one_letter_code
_entity_poly.pdbx_strand_id
1 'polypeptide(L)'
;MQIFDIGHGQLLAFDARAGQRVRVMHGRIWLTQSGEPRDHFARAGDDVALAPRARTVIEAIGGARVIVERSRPAPQRGGGASFALLRLRMRLRRAARALLLQPA
;
A
#
# COMPACT_ATOMS: atom_id res chain seq x y z
N MET A 1 1.01 17.02 -4.76
CA MET A 1 1.92 15.87 -4.92
C MET A 1 2.77 15.83 -3.67
N GLN A 2 2.85 14.68 -3.00
CA GLN A 2 3.67 14.47 -1.81
C GLN A 2 4.49 13.21 -2.00
N ILE A 3 5.76 13.25 -1.61
CA ILE A 3 6.69 12.13 -1.72
C ILE A 3 6.95 11.62 -0.31
N PHE A 4 6.90 10.31 -0.12
CA PHE A 4 7.17 9.67 1.16
C PHE A 4 8.19 8.55 0.97
N ASP A 5 9.23 8.59 1.80
CA ASP A 5 10.11 7.46 2.05
C ASP A 5 9.58 6.71 3.27
N ILE A 6 9.36 5.40 3.12
CA ILE A 6 8.80 4.53 4.15
C ILE A 6 9.83 3.43 4.43
N GLY A 7 10.42 3.45 5.62
CA GLY A 7 11.40 2.47 6.07
C GLY A 7 10.80 1.09 6.32
N HIS A 8 11.65 0.08 6.55
CA HIS A 8 11.22 -1.29 6.82
C HIS A 8 10.25 -1.35 8.00
N GLY A 9 9.03 -1.85 7.77
CA GLY A 9 8.02 -1.99 8.83
C GLY A 9 7.47 -0.66 9.37
N GLN A 10 7.76 0.46 8.72
CA GLN A 10 7.09 1.73 9.00
C GLN A 10 5.77 1.83 8.24
N LEU A 11 4.86 2.62 8.82
CA LEU A 11 3.53 2.87 8.30
C LEU A 11 3.37 4.34 7.92
N LEU A 12 2.74 4.57 6.78
CA LEU A 12 2.18 5.86 6.39
C LEU A 12 0.66 5.75 6.46
N ALA A 13 0.02 6.56 7.28
CA ALA A 13 -1.44 6.58 7.43
C ALA A 13 -1.99 7.97 7.14
N PHE A 14 -3.02 8.05 6.29
CA PHE A 14 -3.63 9.31 5.90
C PHE A 14 -5.06 9.09 5.39
N ASP A 15 -5.83 10.17 5.36
CA ASP A 15 -7.18 10.15 4.78
C ASP A 15 -7.11 10.50 3.30
N ALA A 16 -7.57 9.58 2.45
CA ALA A 16 -7.56 9.76 1.01
C ALA A 16 -8.56 10.85 0.59
N ARG A 17 -8.13 11.71 -0.32
CA ARG A 17 -8.97 12.71 -0.99
C ARG A 17 -9.48 12.13 -2.31
N ALA A 18 -10.64 12.62 -2.75
CA ALA A 18 -11.23 12.20 -4.02
C ALA A 18 -10.24 12.37 -5.19
N GLY A 19 -10.16 11.34 -6.03
CA GLY A 19 -9.26 11.31 -7.19
C GLY A 19 -7.78 11.19 -6.83
N GLN A 20 -7.39 10.79 -5.62
CA GLN A 20 -5.99 10.50 -5.30
C GLN A 20 -5.56 9.11 -5.76
N ARG A 21 -4.26 8.98 -6.00
CA ARG A 21 -3.57 7.70 -6.23
C ARG A 21 -2.24 7.67 -5.49
N VAL A 22 -1.73 6.46 -5.29
CA VAL A 22 -0.38 6.16 -4.83
C VAL A 22 0.41 5.59 -5.98
N ARG A 23 1.51 6.22 -6.36
CA ARG A 23 2.51 5.67 -7.27
C ARG A 23 3.67 5.10 -6.48
N VAL A 24 4.06 3.86 -6.75
CA VAL A 24 5.25 3.27 -6.14
C VAL A 24 6.44 3.58 -7.04
N MET A 25 7.37 4.39 -6.54
CA MET A 25 8.58 4.75 -7.28
C MET A 25 9.70 3.74 -7.09
N HIS A 26 9.82 3.20 -5.87
CA HIS A 26 10.82 2.19 -5.53
C HIS A 26 10.26 1.27 -4.45
N GLY A 27 10.71 0.01 -4.46
CA GLY A 27 10.36 -0.98 -3.45
C GLY A 27 8.98 -1.59 -3.65
N ARG A 28 8.38 -2.05 -2.54
CA ARG A 28 7.08 -2.72 -2.49
C ARG A 28 6.28 -2.24 -1.29
N ILE A 29 4.97 -2.13 -1.46
CA ILE A 29 4.05 -1.73 -0.40
C ILE A 29 2.89 -2.71 -0.25
N TRP A 30 2.36 -2.78 0.98
CA TRP A 30 1.02 -3.25 1.28
C TRP A 30 0.16 -2.03 1.60
N LEU A 31 -1.02 -1.93 0.99
CA LEU A 31 -1.94 -0.82 1.15
C LEU A 31 -3.32 -1.37 1.49
N THR A 32 -3.91 -0.86 2.56
CA THR A 32 -5.26 -1.19 2.99
C THR A 32 -6.09 0.09 3.14
N GLN A 33 -7.38 0.02 2.82
CA GLN A 33 -8.30 1.16 2.94
C GLN A 33 -9.55 0.77 3.72
N SER A 34 -10.01 1.67 4.60
CA SER A 34 -11.29 1.48 5.28
C SER A 34 -12.44 1.44 4.28
N GLY A 35 -13.33 0.45 4.42
CA GLY A 35 -14.46 0.23 3.52
C GLY A 35 -14.11 -0.50 2.22
N GLU A 36 -12.84 -0.75 1.94
CA GLU A 36 -12.41 -1.60 0.82
C GLU A 36 -12.07 -3.00 1.37
N PRO A 37 -12.76 -4.06 0.94
CA PRO A 37 -12.49 -5.42 1.42
C PRO A 37 -11.16 -6.00 0.92
N ARG A 38 -10.52 -5.37 -0.06
CA ARG A 38 -9.29 -5.87 -0.69
C ARG A 38 -8.09 -4.99 -0.33
N ASP A 39 -7.06 -5.67 0.14
CA ASP A 39 -5.74 -5.05 0.23
C ASP A 39 -5.02 -5.06 -1.12
N HIS A 40 -4.19 -4.05 -1.33
CA HIS A 40 -3.36 -3.90 -2.51
C HIS A 40 -1.89 -4.18 -2.16
N PHE A 41 -1.25 -5.04 -2.94
CA PHE A 41 0.21 -5.19 -2.93
C PHE A 41 0.74 -4.58 -4.23
N ALA A 42 1.56 -3.55 -4.11
CA ALA A 42 2.09 -2.82 -5.26
C ALA A 42 3.62 -2.76 -5.21
N ARG A 43 4.25 -2.72 -6.38
CA ARG A 43 5.69 -2.63 -6.57
C ARG A 43 6.05 -1.43 -7.44
N ALA A 44 7.33 -1.09 -7.51
CA ALA A 44 7.84 -0.02 -8.35
C ALA A 44 7.24 -0.05 -9.77
N GLY A 45 6.69 1.09 -10.21
CA GLY A 45 6.00 1.25 -11.48
C GLY A 45 4.47 1.16 -11.39
N ASP A 46 3.92 0.59 -10.31
CA ASP A 46 2.48 0.46 -10.13
C ASP A 46 1.85 1.76 -9.61
N ASP A 47 0.61 2.01 -10.06
CA ASP A 47 -0.27 3.06 -9.55
C ASP A 47 -1.51 2.40 -8.88
N VAL A 48 -1.84 2.79 -7.64
CA VAL A 48 -3.02 2.35 -6.91
C VAL A 48 -3.97 3.52 -6.72
N ALA A 49 -5.16 3.44 -7.31
CA ALA A 49 -6.22 4.43 -7.08
C ALA A 49 -6.73 4.30 -5.63
N LEU A 50 -6.96 5.43 -4.97
CA LEU A 50 -7.47 5.46 -3.60
C LEU A 50 -8.98 5.66 -3.58
N ALA A 51 -9.67 4.83 -2.79
CA ALA A 51 -11.06 5.07 -2.44
C ALA A 51 -11.23 6.47 -1.80
N PRO A 52 -12.20 7.28 -2.25
CA PRO A 52 -12.38 8.64 -1.77
C PRO A 52 -12.79 8.65 -0.30
N ARG A 53 -12.19 9.53 0.50
CA ARG A 53 -12.46 9.71 1.94
C ARG A 53 -12.16 8.47 2.81
N ALA A 54 -11.50 7.45 2.26
CA ALA A 54 -11.11 6.28 3.03
C ALA A 54 -9.84 6.55 3.83
N ARG A 55 -9.81 6.09 5.08
CA ARG A 55 -8.56 5.97 5.84
C ARG A 55 -7.67 4.95 5.13
N THR A 56 -6.50 5.38 4.72
CA THR A 56 -5.52 4.58 3.97
C THR A 56 -4.30 4.33 4.84
N VAL A 57 -3.85 3.09 4.88
CA VAL A 57 -2.59 2.69 5.56
C VAL A 57 -1.70 2.01 4.55
N ILE A 58 -0.45 2.46 4.48
CA ILE A 58 0.60 1.92 3.61
C ILE A 58 1.73 1.42 4.50
N GLU A 59 2.11 0.16 4.32
CA GLU A 59 3.31 -0.44 4.92
C GLU A 59 4.35 -0.74 3.85
N ALA A 60 5.62 -0.41 4.10
CA ALA A 60 6.70 -0.86 3.23
C ALA A 60 7.10 -2.33 3.51
N ILE A 61 7.24 -3.10 2.43
CA ILE A 61 7.80 -4.45 2.46
C ILE A 61 9.29 -4.37 2.10
N GLY A 62 10.14 -4.23 3.11
CA GLY A 62 11.57 -3.97 2.93
C GLY A 62 11.89 -2.49 3.11
N GLY A 63 11.46 -1.67 2.17
CA GLY A 63 11.57 -0.21 2.16
C GLY A 63 10.94 0.28 0.86
N ALA A 64 10.31 1.45 0.87
CA ALA A 64 9.59 1.95 -0.29
C ALA A 64 9.64 3.47 -0.41
N ARG A 65 9.60 3.95 -1.65
CA ARG A 65 9.37 5.36 -1.97
C ARG A 65 8.09 5.46 -2.76
N VAL A 66 7.15 6.27 -2.27
CA VAL A 66 5.84 6.46 -2.90
C VAL A 66 5.54 7.93 -3.16
N ILE A 67 4.71 8.18 -4.18
CA ILE A 67 4.13 9.49 -4.46
C ILE A 67 2.63 9.40 -4.22
N VAL A 68 2.10 10.28 -3.37
CA VAL A 68 0.67 10.50 -3.22
C VAL A 68 0.29 11.76 -4.00
N GLU A 69 -0.58 11.61 -4.98
CA GLU A 69 -0.97 12.71 -5.86
C GLU A 69 -2.43 12.61 -6.29
N ARG A 70 -2.99 13.74 -6.74
CA ARG A 70 -4.27 13.71 -7.45
C ARG A 70 -4.01 13.14 -8.83
N SER A 71 -4.78 12.12 -9.20
CA SER A 71 -4.86 11.65 -10.58
C SER A 71 -5.33 12.81 -11.44
N ARG A 72 -4.51 13.19 -12.42
CA ARG A 72 -5.04 13.89 -13.59
C ARG A 72 -5.82 12.84 -14.40
N PRO A 73 -6.94 13.19 -15.06
CA PRO A 73 -7.57 12.28 -15.99
C PRO A 73 -6.56 11.98 -17.10
N ALA A 74 -6.02 10.77 -17.11
CA ALA A 74 -5.22 10.22 -18.20
C ALA A 74 -6.00 9.04 -18.78
N PRO A 75 -5.95 8.81 -20.11
CA PRO A 75 -6.70 7.74 -20.74
C PRO A 75 -6.36 6.41 -20.08
N GLN A 76 -7.40 5.73 -19.62
CA GLN A 76 -7.33 4.47 -18.91
C GLN A 76 -6.70 3.42 -19.84
N ARG A 77 -5.38 3.19 -19.72
CA ARG A 77 -4.78 1.97 -20.25
C ARG A 77 -5.12 0.86 -19.26
N GLY A 78 -6.16 0.10 -19.62
CA GLY A 78 -6.59 -1.09 -18.91
C GLY A 78 -5.44 -2.06 -18.69
N GLY A 79 -5.43 -2.66 -17.50
CA GLY A 79 -4.40 -3.59 -17.10
C GLY A 79 -4.57 -4.03 -15.66
N GLY A 80 -5.81 -4.35 -15.26
CA GLY A 80 -6.03 -5.14 -14.08
C GLY A 80 -5.41 -6.52 -14.30
N ALA A 81 -4.24 -6.76 -13.74
CA ALA A 81 -3.92 -8.09 -13.26
C ALA A 81 -4.31 -8.12 -11.80
N SER A 82 -5.55 -8.54 -11.55
CA SER A 82 -5.90 -9.15 -10.27
C SER A 82 -4.93 -10.31 -10.05
N PHE A 83 -3.84 -10.11 -9.31
CA PHE A 83 -3.12 -11.23 -8.74
C PHE A 83 -3.87 -11.72 -7.49
N ALA A 84 -5.06 -12.25 -7.74
CA ALA A 84 -5.76 -13.20 -6.87
C ALA A 84 -4.94 -14.50 -6.64
N LEU A 85 -3.68 -14.54 -7.09
CA LEU A 85 -2.73 -15.63 -7.02
C LEU A 85 -1.45 -15.33 -6.20
N LEU A 86 -1.38 -14.24 -5.43
CA LEU A 86 -0.52 -14.20 -4.25
C LEU A 86 -1.28 -14.53 -2.96
N ARG A 87 -2.33 -15.35 -3.08
CA ARG A 87 -2.87 -16.15 -1.99
C ARG A 87 -1.81 -17.20 -1.65
N LEU A 88 -1.25 -17.17 -0.43
CA LEU A 88 -0.66 -18.30 0.34
C LEU A 88 0.76 -18.16 0.94
N ARG A 89 1.52 -17.05 0.83
CA ARG A 89 2.87 -17.01 1.47
C ARG A 89 3.26 -15.85 2.38
N MET A 90 2.34 -14.98 2.77
CA MET A 90 2.67 -13.86 3.68
C MET A 90 1.68 -13.69 4.85
N ARG A 91 1.17 -14.79 5.41
CA ARG A 91 0.35 -14.77 6.64
C ARG A 91 1.11 -15.11 7.94
N LEU A 92 2.40 -15.44 7.91
CA LEU A 92 3.08 -16.01 9.10
C LEU A 92 4.52 -15.52 9.34
N ARG A 93 4.79 -14.20 9.24
CA ARG A 93 6.07 -13.66 9.76
C ARG A 93 5.98 -12.41 10.62
N ARG A 94 4.83 -11.74 10.73
CA ARG A 94 4.69 -10.52 11.56
C ARG A 94 3.86 -10.66 12.84
N ALA A 95 3.02 -11.70 12.99
CA ALA A 95 2.41 -12.01 14.29
C ALA A 95 3.42 -12.65 15.28
N ALA A 96 4.43 -13.37 14.78
CA ALA A 96 5.36 -14.12 15.63
C ALA A 96 6.38 -13.25 16.40
N ARG A 97 6.64 -12.00 15.99
CA ARG A 97 7.59 -11.12 16.71
C ARG A 97 6.93 -10.21 17.75
N ALA A 98 5.60 -10.12 17.77
CA ALA A 98 4.87 -9.41 18.82
C ALA A 98 4.57 -10.29 20.04
N LEU A 99 4.64 -11.63 19.89
CA LEU A 99 4.37 -12.57 21.00
C LEU A 99 5.62 -13.16 21.68
N LEU A 100 6.83 -12.95 21.14
CA LEU A 100 8.09 -13.46 21.73
C LEU A 100 8.85 -12.45 22.61
N LEU A 101 8.20 -11.35 22.98
CA LEU A 101 8.70 -10.39 23.96
C LEU A 101 7.65 -10.17 25.04
N GLN A 102 7.37 -11.21 25.83
CA GLN A 102 6.92 -11.00 27.21
C GLN A 102 8.08 -11.41 28.11
N PRO A 103 8.66 -10.48 28.90
CA PRO A 103 9.58 -10.88 29.96
C PRO A 103 8.82 -11.71 31.00
N ALA A 104 9.53 -12.70 31.55
CA ALA A 104 9.11 -13.49 32.69
C ALA A 104 8.93 -12.63 33.95
#